data_AF-A0A3N5Q994-F1
#
_entry.id   AF-A0A3N5Q994-F1
#
_cell.length_a   1.000
_cell.length_b   1.000
_cell.length_c   1.000
_cell.angle_alpha   90.00
_cell.angle_beta   90.00
_cell.angle_gamma   90.00
#
_symmetry.space_group_name_H-M   'P 1'
#
loop_
_entity.id
_entity.type
_entity.pdbx_description
1 polymer ?
#
loop_
_entity_poly.entity_id
_entity_poly.type
_entity_poly.pdbx_seq_one_letter_code
_entity_poly.pdbx_strand_id
1 'polypeptide(L)'
;VVTWLAFLWIGLEHAAIWGIAAGVCNVIPYLGPIIISGGTALVAFLQFGTLNMVLLVAGISLLITSLEGYLLAPWITGRASRMNPLVVFVGVLFWGWLWCVWGLLLGVPIIMVVKAVCDRTEELKAVGELLGE
;
A
#
# COMPACT_ATOMS: atom_id res chain seq x y z
N VAL A 1 10.70 -0.07 -10.74
CA VAL A 1 11.93 -0.64 -11.36
C VAL A 1 12.10 -2.11 -11.00
N VAL A 2 12.05 -2.48 -9.71
CA VAL A 2 12.17 -3.89 -9.27
C VAL A 2 11.08 -4.79 -9.88
N THR A 3 9.82 -4.33 -9.89
CA THR A 3 8.69 -5.05 -10.51
C THR A 3 8.87 -5.24 -12.02
N TRP A 4 9.44 -4.25 -12.71
CA TRP A 4 9.74 -4.34 -14.14
C TRP A 4 10.82 -5.40 -14.42
N LEU A 5 11.93 -5.36 -13.67
CA LEU A 5 13.02 -6.34 -13.79
C LEU A 5 12.56 -7.76 -13.50
N ALA A 6 11.70 -7.94 -12.50
CA ALA A 6 11.10 -9.23 -12.15
C ALA A 6 10.23 -9.78 -13.30
N PHE A 7 9.35 -8.98 -13.89
CA PHE A 7 8.53 -9.42 -15.02
C PHE A 7 9.32 -9.63 -16.31
N LEU A 8 10.40 -8.88 -16.51
CA LEU A 8 11.36 -9.10 -17.61
C LEU A 8 12.06 -10.46 -17.47
N TRP A 9 12.48 -10.82 -16.27
CA TRP A 9 13.10 -12.12 -15.97
C TRP A 9 12.16 -13.30 -16.18
N ILE A 10 10.86 -13.09 -15.95
CA ILE A 10 9.84 -14.13 -16.14
C ILE A 10 9.41 -14.25 -17.62
N GLY A 11 9.81 -13.31 -18.47
CA GLY A 11 9.43 -13.29 -19.88
C GLY A 11 7.96 -12.90 -20.12
N LEU A 12 7.37 -12.15 -19.18
CA LEU A 12 5.98 -11.68 -19.29
C LEU A 12 5.86 -10.68 -20.44
N GLU A 13 4.88 -10.85 -21.33
CA GLU A 13 4.63 -9.86 -22.39
C GLU A 13 4.25 -8.53 -21.74
N HIS A 14 4.71 -7.43 -22.36
CA HIS A 14 4.42 -6.08 -21.88
C HIS A 14 4.91 -5.79 -20.43
N ALA A 15 5.97 -6.45 -19.98
CA ALA A 15 6.59 -6.21 -18.66
C ALA A 15 6.87 -4.72 -18.37
N ALA A 16 7.24 -3.93 -19.39
CA ALA A 16 7.44 -2.49 -19.26
C ALA A 16 6.17 -1.73 -18.88
N ILE A 17 5.03 -2.10 -19.45
CA ILE A 17 3.73 -1.46 -19.17
C ILE A 17 3.30 -1.77 -17.73
N TRP A 18 3.43 -3.03 -17.30
CA TRP A 18 3.14 -3.43 -15.93
C TRP A 18 4.11 -2.84 -14.91
N GLY A 19 5.38 -2.65 -15.28
CA GLY A 19 6.37 -1.97 -14.48
C GLY A 19 6.07 -0.48 -14.26
N ILE A 20 5.60 0.21 -15.30
CA ILE A 20 5.17 1.62 -15.22
C ILE A 20 3.86 1.73 -14.43
N ALA A 21 2.88 0.86 -14.73
CA ALA A 21 1.63 0.80 -13.98
C ALA A 21 1.90 0.54 -12.49
N ALA A 22 2.85 -0.33 -12.17
CA ALA A 22 3.24 -0.58 -10.79
C ALA A 22 3.82 0.65 -10.12
N GLY A 23 4.69 1.41 -10.81
CA GLY A 23 5.21 2.67 -10.30
C GLY A 23 4.12 3.71 -10.04
N VAL A 24 3.16 3.85 -10.95
CA VAL A 24 2.04 4.80 -10.81
C VAL A 24 1.09 4.37 -9.70
N CYS A 25 0.72 3.09 -9.66
CA CYS A 25 -0.24 2.60 -8.69
C CYS A 25 0.34 2.55 -7.26
N ASN A 26 1.66 2.44 -7.08
CA ASN A 26 2.30 2.50 -5.75
C ASN A 26 2.17 3.87 -5.07
N VAL A 27 1.70 4.91 -5.78
CA VAL A 27 1.32 6.20 -5.17
C VAL A 27 0.20 6.02 -4.15
N ILE A 28 -0.68 5.04 -4.35
CA ILE A 28 -1.74 4.72 -3.40
C ILE A 28 -1.35 3.44 -2.65
N PRO A 29 -0.91 3.54 -1.38
CA PRO A 29 -0.53 2.38 -0.59
C PRO A 29 -1.70 1.40 -0.50
N TYR A 30 -1.40 0.10 -0.52
CA TYR A 30 -2.33 -1.04 -0.57
C TYR A 30 -3.08 -1.24 -1.89
N LEU A 31 -3.66 -0.18 -2.48
CA LEU A 31 -4.39 -0.28 -3.74
C LEU A 31 -3.45 -0.65 -4.89
N GLY A 32 -2.26 -0.05 -4.94
CA GLY A 32 -1.32 -0.32 -6.01
C GLY A 32 -0.88 -1.77 -6.09
N PRO A 33 -0.39 -2.36 -4.98
CA PRO A 33 -0.03 -3.76 -4.97
C PRO A 33 -1.19 -4.71 -5.28
N ILE A 34 -2.42 -4.41 -4.85
CA ILE A 34 -3.60 -5.23 -5.16
C ILE A 34 -3.90 -5.23 -6.66
N ILE A 35 -3.95 -4.05 -7.28
CA ILE A 35 -4.26 -3.90 -8.71
C ILE A 35 -3.18 -4.55 -9.56
N ILE A 36 -1.91 -4.38 -9.18
CA ILE A 36 -0.77 -4.91 -9.95
C ILE A 36 -0.62 -6.41 -9.75
N SER A 37 -0.73 -6.92 -8.53
CA SER A 37 -0.70 -8.36 -8.26
C SER A 37 -1.86 -9.06 -8.96
N GLY A 38 -3.09 -8.54 -8.84
CA GLY A 38 -4.26 -9.08 -9.51
C GLY A 38 -4.16 -9.02 -11.04
N GLY A 39 -3.75 -7.87 -11.58
CA GLY A 39 -3.61 -7.68 -13.02
C GLY A 39 -2.51 -8.54 -13.64
N THR A 40 -1.36 -8.66 -12.98
CA THR A 40 -0.23 -9.47 -13.47
C THR A 40 -0.51 -10.96 -13.32
N ALA A 41 -1.24 -11.39 -12.29
CA ALA A 41 -1.71 -12.78 -12.16
C ALA A 41 -2.69 -13.15 -13.29
N LEU A 42 -3.62 -12.25 -13.63
CA LEU A 42 -4.59 -12.48 -14.71
C LEU A 42 -3.91 -12.52 -16.07
N VAL A 43 -2.96 -11.62 -16.35
CA VAL A 43 -2.16 -11.64 -17.59
C VAL A 43 -1.27 -12.88 -17.66
N ALA A 44 -0.62 -13.28 -16.57
CA ALA A 44 0.17 -14.50 -16.53
C ALA A 44 -0.68 -15.75 -16.83
N PHE A 45 -1.93 -15.79 -16.32
CA PHE A 45 -2.87 -16.88 -16.60
C PHE A 45 -3.29 -16.92 -18.07
N LEU A 46 -3.60 -15.76 -18.66
CA LEU A 46 -3.96 -15.64 -20.07
C LEU A 46 -2.80 -15.98 -21.01
N GLN A 47 -1.56 -15.63 -20.63
CA GLN A 47 -0.39 -15.79 -21.48
C GLN A 47 0.16 -17.23 -21.47
N PHE A 48 0.34 -17.83 -20.29
CA PHE A 48 1.04 -19.12 -20.17
C PHE A 48 0.09 -20.32 -20.07
N GLY A 49 -1.18 -20.12 -19.68
CA GLY A 49 -2.18 -21.20 -19.56
C GLY A 49 -1.81 -22.34 -18.60
N THR A 50 -0.67 -22.26 -17.91
CA THR A 50 -0.13 -23.29 -17.01
C THR A 50 -0.03 -22.76 -15.59
N LEU A 51 -0.68 -23.46 -14.65
CA LEU A 51 -0.74 -23.11 -13.23
C LEU A 51 0.63 -22.89 -12.58
N ASN A 52 1.67 -23.63 -13.01
CA ASN A 52 3.02 -23.49 -12.47
C ASN A 52 3.65 -22.11 -12.74
N MET A 53 3.45 -21.54 -13.94
CA MET A 53 3.99 -20.22 -14.27
C MET A 53 3.25 -19.12 -13.50
N VAL A 54 1.93 -19.27 -13.35
CA VAL A 54 1.08 -18.34 -12.59
C VAL A 54 1.48 -18.33 -11.12
N LEU A 55 1.72 -19.50 -10.52
CA LEU A 55 2.20 -19.62 -9.15
C LEU A 55 3.58 -18.97 -8.96
N LEU A 56 4.48 -19.10 -9.94
CA LEU A 56 5.79 -18.43 -9.90
C LEU A 56 5.67 -16.91 -9.98
N VAL A 57 4.87 -16.38 -10.92
CA VAL A 57 4.64 -14.93 -11.07
C VAL A 57 3.95 -14.36 -9.83
N ALA A 58 2.88 -15.02 -9.36
CA ALA A 58 2.15 -14.59 -8.18
C ALA A 58 3.03 -14.65 -6.91
N GLY A 59 3.85 -15.70 -6.77
CA GLY A 59 4.78 -15.86 -5.66
C GLY A 59 5.86 -14.77 -5.62
N ILE A 60 6.45 -14.43 -6.79
CA ILE A 60 7.44 -13.35 -6.90
C ILE A 60 6.78 -11.99 -6.65
N SER A 61 5.61 -11.72 -7.24
CA SER A 61 4.86 -10.49 -6.99
C SER A 61 4.48 -10.33 -5.53
N LEU A 62 4.06 -11.41 -4.85
CA LEU A 62 3.79 -11.40 -3.42
C LEU A 62 5.05 -11.12 -2.61
N LEU A 63 6.16 -11.79 -2.91
CA LEU A 63 7.43 -11.55 -2.22
C LEU A 63 7.88 -10.10 -2.34
N ILE A 64 7.83 -9.53 -3.55
CA ILE A 64 8.20 -8.13 -3.79
C ILE A 64 7.26 -7.21 -3.01
N THR A 65 5.95 -7.45 -3.08
CA THR A 65 4.95 -6.65 -2.37
C THR A 65 5.12 -6.73 -0.86
N SER A 66 5.40 -7.92 -0.32
CA SER A 66 5.63 -8.14 1.10
C SER A 66 6.93 -7.47 1.55
N LEU A 67 8.00 -7.54 0.78
CA LEU A 67 9.24 -6.81 1.07
C LEU A 67 9.02 -5.28 1.05
N GLU A 68 8.29 -4.77 0.05
CA GLU A 68 7.93 -3.35 -0.01
C GLU A 68 7.07 -2.92 1.19
N GLY A 69 6.02 -3.69 1.50
CA GLY A 69 5.06 -3.36 2.54
C GLY A 69 5.57 -3.56 3.98
N TYR A 70 6.37 -4.60 4.23
CA TYR A 70 6.83 -4.94 5.59
C TYR A 70 8.24 -4.47 5.93
N LEU A 71 9.11 -4.21 4.94
CA LEU A 71 10.47 -3.76 5.20
C LEU A 71 10.68 -2.32 4.76
N LEU A 72 10.36 -1.97 3.51
CA LEU A 72 10.57 -0.61 3.01
C LEU A 72 9.65 0.41 3.67
N ALA A 73 8.35 0.10 3.82
CA ALA A 73 7.42 1.02 4.45
C ALA A 73 7.80 1.38 5.90
N PRO A 74 8.07 0.44 6.83
CA PRO A 74 8.49 0.81 8.18
C PRO A 74 9.92 1.35 8.26
N TRP A 75 10.81 0.99 7.34
CA TRP A 75 12.18 1.54 7.32
C TRP A 75 12.21 3.00 6.86
N ILE A 76 11.42 3.36 5.84
CA ILE A 76 11.24 4.75 5.39
C ILE A 76 10.38 5.54 6.38
N THR A 77 9.33 4.92 6.93
CA THR A 77 8.42 5.53 7.91
C THR A 77 8.89 5.29 9.35
N GLY A 78 10.20 5.04 9.56
CA GLY A 78 10.82 4.59 10.81
C GLY A 78 10.68 5.50 12.04
N ARG A 79 9.87 6.55 11.95
CA ARG A 79 9.32 7.27 13.10
C ARG A 79 7.81 7.30 12.97
N ALA A 80 7.16 6.16 13.19
CA ALA A 80 5.73 6.16 13.43
C ALA A 80 5.47 7.06 14.65
N SER A 81 4.89 8.22 14.36
CA SER A 81 4.44 9.20 15.35
C SER A 81 3.61 8.45 16.39
N ARG A 82 3.99 8.51 17.67
CA ARG A 82 3.19 7.95 18.77
C ARG A 82 1.79 8.55 18.66
N MET A 83 0.84 7.77 18.15
CA MET A 83 -0.56 8.15 18.06
C MET A 83 -1.31 7.40 19.12
N ASN A 84 -2.22 8.10 19.79
CA ASN A 84 -3.10 7.49 20.75
C ASN A 84 -3.93 6.40 20.03
N PRO A 85 -3.88 5.14 20.49
CA PRO A 85 -4.68 4.04 19.93
C PRO A 85 -6.17 4.37 19.86
N LEU A 86 -6.68 5.19 20.79
CA LEU A 86 -8.08 5.62 20.80
C LEU A 86 -8.44 6.46 19.57
N VAL A 87 -7.54 7.33 19.12
CA VAL A 87 -7.78 8.19 17.94
C VAL A 87 -7.81 7.37 16.68
N VAL A 88 -6.87 6.44 16.54
CA VAL A 88 -6.82 5.52 15.41
C VAL A 88 -8.10 4.69 15.40
N PHE A 89 -8.52 4.17 16.56
CA PHE A 89 -9.74 3.39 16.70
C PHE A 89 -10.99 4.20 16.30
N VAL A 90 -11.17 5.39 16.86
CA VAL A 90 -12.32 6.27 16.58
C VAL A 90 -12.34 6.69 15.11
N GLY A 91 -11.20 7.07 14.54
CA GLY A 91 -11.15 7.50 13.15
C GLY A 91 -11.36 6.34 12.17
N VAL A 92 -10.88 5.13 12.48
CA VAL A 92 -11.17 3.92 11.69
C VAL A 92 -12.64 3.55 11.77
N LEU A 93 -13.28 3.68 12.94
CA LEU A 93 -14.73 3.51 13.11
C LEU A 93 -15.52 4.54 12.31
N PHE A 94 -15.11 5.81 12.35
CA PHE A 94 -15.77 6.90 11.63
C PHE A 94 -15.68 6.70 10.12
N TRP A 95 -14.46 6.46 9.60
CA TRP A 95 -14.25 6.22 8.18
C TRP A 95 -14.87 4.90 7.73
N GLY A 96 -14.75 3.85 8.54
CA GLY A 96 -15.38 2.55 8.31
C GLY A 96 -16.90 2.64 8.27
N TRP A 97 -17.53 3.49 9.07
CA TRP A 97 -18.97 3.76 8.97
C TRP A 97 -19.32 4.53 7.70
N LEU A 98 -18.49 5.49 7.29
CA LEU A 98 -18.75 6.32 6.12
C LEU A 98 -18.69 5.50 4.83
N TRP A 99 -17.59 4.75 4.60
CA TRP A 99 -17.28 4.08 3.32
C TRP A 99 -17.01 2.56 3.46
N CYS A 100 -17.46 1.92 4.55
CA CYS A 100 -17.30 0.49 4.83
C CYS A 100 -15.84 0.02 4.70
N VAL A 101 -15.57 -0.96 3.83
CA VAL A 101 -14.27 -1.61 3.65
C VAL A 101 -13.19 -0.60 3.26
N TRP A 102 -13.52 0.35 2.38
CA TRP A 102 -12.57 1.36 1.92
C TRP A 102 -12.22 2.35 3.02
N GLY A 103 -13.18 2.68 3.89
CA GLY A 103 -12.97 3.53 5.04
C GLY A 103 -12.05 2.90 6.11
N LEU A 104 -12.15 1.58 6.31
CA LEU A 104 -11.26 0.85 7.22
C LEU A 104 -9.81 0.82 6.68
N LEU A 105 -9.64 0.62 5.37
CA LEU A 105 -8.33 0.58 4.71
C LEU A 105 -7.64 1.96 4.71
N LEU A 106 -8.40 3.02 4.40
CA LEU A 106 -7.86 4.38 4.28
C LEU A 106 -7.90 5.18 5.58
N GLY A 107 -8.63 4.73 6.60
CA GLY A 107 -8.82 5.46 7.85
C GLY A 107 -7.48 5.76 8.55
N VAL A 108 -6.61 4.77 8.67
CA VAL A 108 -5.30 4.92 9.31
C VAL A 108 -4.41 5.96 8.60
N PRO A 109 -4.15 5.87 7.27
CA PRO A 109 -3.33 6.87 6.60
C PRO A 109 -3.96 8.27 6.59
N ILE A 110 -5.29 8.38 6.50
CA ILE A 110 -5.96 9.69 6.57
C ILE A 110 -5.72 10.34 7.94
N ILE A 111 -5.91 9.60 9.04
CA ILE A 111 -5.65 10.09 10.40
C ILE A 111 -4.19 10.50 10.57
N MET A 112 -3.26 9.74 9.99
CA MET A 112 -1.83 10.08 9.99
C MET A 112 -1.53 11.40 9.29
N VAL A 113 -2.15 11.64 8.13
CA VAL A 113 -2.00 12.91 7.40
C VAL A 113 -2.60 14.06 8.20
N VAL A 114 -3.80 13.88 8.78
CA VAL A 114 -4.45 14.88 9.63
C VAL A 114 -3.55 15.23 10.81
N LYS A 115 -3.00 14.22 11.51
CA LYS A 115 -2.05 14.46 12.59
C LYS A 115 -0.79 15.20 12.12
N ALA A 116 -0.20 14.78 11.01
CA ALA A 116 1.01 15.43 10.48
C ALA A 116 0.78 16.91 10.14
N VAL A 117 -0.43 17.27 9.69
CA VAL A 117 -0.83 18.67 9.47
C VAL A 117 -1.01 19.40 10.80
N CYS A 118 -1.68 18.80 11.78
CA CYS A 118 -1.85 19.39 13.12
C CYS A 118 -0.51 19.62 13.83
N ASP A 119 0.41 18.66 13.78
CA ASP A 119 1.75 18.75 14.39
C ASP A 119 2.59 19.89 13.78
N ARG A 120 2.32 20.26 12.53
CA ARG A 120 3.01 21.34 11.81
C ARG A 120 2.41 22.73 12.06
N THR A 121 1.20 22.82 12.60
CA THR A 121 0.45 24.08 12.73
C THR A 121 0.40 24.50 14.20
N GLU A 122 1.03 25.62 14.57
CA GLU A 122 1.18 26.04 15.97
C GLU A 122 -0.16 26.23 16.72
N GLU A 123 -1.24 26.65 16.04
CA GLU A 123 -2.57 26.78 16.63
C GLU A 123 -3.28 25.44 16.93
N LEU A 124 -2.95 24.36 16.21
CA LEU A 124 -3.57 23.02 16.40
C LEU A 124 -2.70 22.07 17.22
N LYS A 125 -1.58 22.55 17.76
CA LYS A 125 -0.64 21.74 18.52
C LYS A 125 -1.27 21.11 19.77
N ALA A 126 -2.20 21.80 20.44
CA ALA A 126 -2.97 21.26 21.57
C ALA A 126 -3.90 20.09 21.18
N VAL A 127 -4.45 20.12 19.95
CA VAL A 127 -5.21 18.98 19.41
C VAL A 127 -4.25 17.86 19.00
N GLY A 128 -3.09 18.19 18.43
CA GLY A 128 -2.03 17.22 18.12
C GLY A 128 -1.51 16.45 19.36
N GLU A 129 -1.36 17.14 20.50
CA GLU A 129 -1.00 16.53 21.79
C GLU A 129 -2.11 15.60 22.31
N LEU A 130 -3.38 16.02 22.32
CA LEU A 130 -4.50 15.14 22.68
C LEU A 130 -4.65 13.93 21.76
N LEU A 131 -4.20 14.03 20.50
CA LEU A 131 -4.23 12.92 19.55
C LEU A 131 -2.97 12.03 19.62
N GLY A 132 -1.91 12.51 20.26
CA GLY A 132 -0.61 11.85 20.37
C GLY A 132 -0.31 11.21 21.73
N GLU A 133 -0.91 11.72 22.81
CA GLU A 133 -0.83 11.19 24.18
C GLU A 133 -1.79 10.03 24.43
#